data_AF-A0A9P8CHZ8-F1
#
_entry.id   AF-A0A9P8CHZ8-F1
#
_cell.length_a   1.000
_cell.length_b   1.000
_cell.length_c   1.000
_cell.angle_alpha   90.00
_cell.angle_beta   90.00
_cell.angle_gamma   90.00
#
_symmetry.space_group_name_H-M   'P 1'
#
loop_
_entity.id
_entity.type
_entity.pdbx_description
1 polymer ?
#
loop_
_entity_poly.entity_id
_entity_poly.type
_entity_poly.pdbx_seq_one_letter_code
_entity_poly.pdbx_strand_id
1 'polypeptide(L)' 'SWEKQVDSIEVSRRLHGRFAVNLTWESGHRTVHTPAEAYKNCPQRMIDFFESNMDFCENEIVVDT' A
#
# COMPACT_ATOMS: atom_id res chain seq x y z
N SER A 1 8.68 -14.14 -7.90
CA SER A 1 8.91 -12.79 -7.33
C SER A 1 7.57 -12.29 -6.82
N TRP A 2 7.48 -11.73 -5.62
CA TRP A 2 6.21 -11.25 -5.06
C TRP A 2 5.55 -10.21 -5.98
N GLU A 3 6.33 -9.39 -6.69
CA GLU A 3 5.84 -8.43 -7.69
C GLU A 3 4.88 -9.02 -8.75
N LYS A 4 5.11 -10.28 -9.13
CA LYS A 4 4.32 -11.00 -10.14
C LYS A 4 3.27 -11.93 -9.56
N GLN A 5 3.18 -12.04 -8.24
CA GLN A 5 2.31 -13.02 -7.57
C GLN A 5 1.36 -12.35 -6.59
N VAL A 6 1.62 -11.10 -6.21
CA VAL A 6 0.70 -10.26 -5.46
C VAL A 6 -0.29 -9.66 -6.44
N ASP A 7 -1.57 -9.90 -6.18
CA ASP A 7 -2.69 -9.35 -6.93
C ASP A 7 -3.06 -7.98 -6.38
N SER A 8 -3.29 -7.89 -5.07
CA SER A 8 -3.75 -6.67 -4.39
C SER A 8 -3.16 -6.51 -2.99
N ILE A 9 -3.08 -5.25 -2.55
CA ILE A 9 -2.50 -4.83 -1.26
C ILE A 9 -3.56 -4.06 -0.48
N GLU A 10 -3.71 -4.40 0.80
CA GLU A 10 -4.54 -3.66 1.75
C GLU A 10 -3.73 -3.33 3.01
N VAL A 11 -3.80 -2.09 3.48
CA VAL A 11 -3.13 -1.67 4.72
C VAL A 11 -4.15 -1.58 5.86
N SER A 12 -3.88 -2.30 6.94
CA SER A 12 -4.74 -2.32 8.13
C SER A 12 -3.97 -1.88 9.38
N ARG A 13 -4.66 -1.18 10.28
CA ARG A 13 -4.08 -0.76 11.57
C ARG A 13 -4.26 -1.88 12.59
N ARG A 14 -3.17 -2.34 13.22
CA ARG A 14 -3.23 -3.30 14.33
C ARG A 14 -3.53 -2.58 15.65
N LEU A 15 -4.00 -3.34 16.64
CA LEU A 15 -4.40 -2.89 17.98
C LEU A 15 -3.35 -2.05 18.73
N HIS A 16 -2.08 -2.08 18.32
CA HIS A 16 -0.97 -1.35 18.96
C HIS A 16 -0.43 -0.18 18.10
N GLY A 17 -1.23 0.33 17.15
CA GLY A 17 -0.84 1.45 16.29
C GLY A 17 0.18 1.09 15.20
N ARG A 18 0.58 -0.18 15.10
CA ARG A 18 1.44 -0.66 14.01
C ARG A 18 0.59 -1.00 12.78
N PHE A 19 1.06 -0.63 11.59
CA PHE A 19 0.43 -1.03 10.34
C PHE A 19 0.81 -2.46 9.99
N ALA A 20 -0.14 -3.19 9.40
CA ALA A 20 0.06 -4.48 8.79
C ALA A 20 -0.42 -4.43 7.34
N VAL A 21 0.34 -5.08 6.46
CA VAL A 21 0.04 -5.17 5.03
C VAL A 21 -0.55 -6.54 4.77
N ASN A 22 -1.80 -6.58 4.33
CA ASN A 22 -2.45 -7.79 3.88
C ASN A 22 -2.22 -7.91 2.36
N LEU A 23 -1.58 -9.00 1.94
CA LEU A 23 -1.35 -9.30 0.54
C LEU A 23 -2.35 -10.37 0.09
N THR A 24 -3.08 -10.09 -0.97
CA THR A 24 -3.82 -11.10 -1.73
C THR A 24 -2.94 -11.54 -2.88
N TRP A 25 -2.78 -12.85 -3.04
CA TRP A 25 -1.93 -13.45 -4.05
C TRP A 25 -2.79 -13.88 -5.25
N GLU A 26 -2.20 -13.98 -6.43
CA GLU A 26 -2.90 -14.42 -7.66
C GLU A 26 -3.55 -15.80 -7.51
N SER A 27 -3.02 -16.64 -6.61
CA SER A 27 -3.59 -17.94 -6.24
C SER A 27 -4.86 -17.83 -5.38
N GLY A 28 -5.25 -16.63 -4.96
CA GLY A 28 -6.42 -16.33 -4.13
C GLY A 28 -6.19 -16.44 -2.62
N HIS A 29 -5.02 -16.93 -2.17
CA HIS A 29 -4.72 -16.93 -0.73
C HIS A 29 -4.35 -15.54 -0.22
N ARG A 30 -4.48 -15.31 1.08
CA ARG A 30 -4.14 -14.04 1.75
C ARG A 30 -3.11 -14.25 2.85
N THR A 31 -2.13 -13.37 2.94
CA THR A 31 -1.13 -13.40 4.01
C THR A 31 -0.90 -12.01 4.57
N VAL A 32 -0.36 -11.93 5.80
CA VAL A 32 -0.13 -10.66 6.47
C VAL A 32 1.34 -10.47 6.77
N HIS A 33 1.85 -9.31 6.42
CA HIS A 33 3.26 -8.96 6.55
C HIS A 33 3.43 -7.59 7.21
N THR A 34 4.65 -7.31 7.63
CA THR A 34 5.04 -5.96 8.02
C THR A 34 5.22 -5.08 6.77
N PRO A 35 5.07 -3.74 6.89
CA PRO A 35 5.37 -2.83 5.79
C PRO A 35 6.79 -2.99 5.24
N ALA A 36 7.78 -3.22 6.13
CA ALA A 36 9.18 -3.41 5.74
C ALA A 36 9.38 -4.64 4.83
N GLU A 37 8.67 -5.75 5.10
CA GLU A 37 8.71 -6.93 4.24
C GLU A 37 8.06 -6.69 2.88
N ALA A 38 6.93 -5.99 2.84
CA ALA A 38 6.24 -5.65 1.59
C ALA A 38 7.10 -4.75 0.70
N TYR A 39 7.67 -3.66 1.24
CA TYR A 39 8.56 -2.76 0.50
C TYR A 39 9.80 -3.47 -0.05
N LYS A 40 10.32 -4.48 0.67
CA LYS A 40 11.51 -5.22 0.22
C LYS A 40 11.20 -6.18 -0.93
N ASN A 41 10.05 -6.84 -0.90
CA ASN A 41 9.76 -7.95 -1.81
C ASN A 41 8.89 -7.56 -3.01
N CYS A 42 7.99 -6.58 -2.85
CA CYS A 42 7.16 -6.06 -3.93
C CYS A 42 7.04 -4.53 -3.89
N PRO A 43 8.17 -3.78 -4.00
CA PRO A 43 8.16 -2.33 -3.98
C PRO A 43 7.26 -1.71 -5.05
N GLN A 44 7.18 -2.27 -6.27
CA GLN A 44 6.36 -1.68 -7.34
C GLN A 44 4.87 -1.75 -6.99
N ARG A 45 4.38 -2.92 -6.54
CA ARG A 45 2.98 -3.05 -6.10
C ARG A 45 2.64 -2.14 -4.91
N MET A 46 3.59 -1.88 -4.03
CA MET A 46 3.40 -0.92 -2.93
C MET A 46 3.27 0.52 -3.45
N ILE A 47 4.02 0.91 -4.49
CA ILE A 47 3.89 2.22 -5.13
C ILE A 47 2.51 2.35 -5.78
N ASP A 48 2.10 1.35 -6.58
CA ASP A 48 0.79 1.33 -7.25
C ASP A 48 -0.37 1.48 -6.25
N PHE A 49 -0.26 0.84 -5.08
CA PHE A 49 -1.22 0.97 -3.99
C PHE A 49 -1.32 2.42 -3.50
N PHE A 50 -0.21 3.10 -3.25
CA PHE A 50 -0.26 4.48 -2.77
C PHE A 50 -0.75 5.46 -3.84
N GLU A 51 -0.35 5.27 -5.10
CA GLU A 51 -0.84 6.10 -6.20
C GLU A 51 -2.36 5.97 -6.37
N SER A 52 -2.90 4.77 -6.20
CA SER A 52 -4.35 4.51 -6.29
C SER A 52 -5.15 5.04 -5.08
N ASN A 53 -4.48 5.26 -3.94
CA ASN A 53 -5.10 5.79 -2.71
C ASN A 53 -4.79 7.27 -2.50
N MET A 54 -4.12 7.92 -3.45
CA MET A 54 -3.79 9.33 -3.37
C MET A 54 -4.91 10.14 -3.99
N ASP A 55 -5.71 10.79 -3.15
CA ASP A 55 -6.60 11.85 -3.61
C ASP A 55 -5.80 13.14 -3.80
N PHE A 56 -5.92 13.76 -4.97
CA PHE A 56 -5.37 15.10 -5.20
C PHE A 56 -6.25 16.11 -4.48
N CYS A 57 -5.78 16.63 -3.35
CA CYS A 57 -6.34 17.85 -2.79
C CYS A 57 -5.90 19.02 -3.66
N GLU A 58 -6.82 19.66 -4.39
CA GLU A 58 -6.57 20.99 -4.95
C GLU A 58 -6.32 21.95 -3.79
N ASN A 59 -5.07 22.20 -3.49
CA ASN A 59 -4.71 23.34 -2.65
C ASN A 59 -4.90 24.58 -3.54
N GLU A 60 -5.96 25.36 -3.29
CA GLU A 60 -6.03 26.72 -3.78
C GLU A 60 -4.77 27.44 -3.27
N ILE A 61 -3.85 27.76 -4.19
CA ILE A 61 -2.72 28.62 -3.87
C ILE A 61 -3.33 30.01 -3.69
N VAL A 62 -3.66 30.36 -2.45
CA VAL A 62 -4.02 31.73 -2.09
C VAL A 62 -2.76 32.56 -2.25
N VAL A 63 -2.65 33.25 -3.38
CA VAL A 63 -1.61 34.25 -3.60
C VAL A 63 -2.08 35.52 -2.91
N ASP A 64 -1.58 35.80 -1.71
CA ASP A 64 -1.81 37.11 -1.09
C ASP A 64 -1.26 38.19 -2.04
N THR A 65 -2.14 39.10 -2.47
CA THR A 65 -1.84 40.21 -3.39
C THR A 65 -1.61 41.51 -2.64
#